data_AF-A0AAE7DBU0-F1
#
_entry.id   AF-A0AAE7DBU0-F1
#
_cell.length_a   1.000
_cell.length_b   1.000
_cell.length_c   1.000
_cell.angle_alpha   90.00
_cell.angle_beta   90.00
_cell.angle_gamma   90.00
#
_symmetry.space_group_name_H-M   'P 1'
#
loop_
_entity.id
_entity.type
_entity.pdbx_description
1 polymer ?
#
loop_
_entity_poly.entity_id
_entity_poly.type
_entity_poly.pdbx_seq_one_letter_code
_entity_poly.pdbx_strand_id
1 'polypeptide(L)'
;MSFSPGKVFLKVKIGDMINQELSKKINFVLPSVDNMVISVTNYKNKILESNVIVSKTDVPLNFLITVYDKHGKRFKFSKIEIHNIMAKDRQGNIRRDSGKLKIEDVTNKKSFSGNNFSSLTDKNGNLNLRISDPFGIGVCTTINIVANKYVTKKMNLIFTVETSPNTIHAQMYGHMVDYIWLHGIKYERPTLMSERTGDQVYHYLNEDWAKFTWDNANEYCKSINHFLPSREELASFNSLHSGEDLLSNYGWPIIQRYSRVWTKTSIVDRYFPELLRFYIDFKNGNIEKAIPSNIFTVFCIIKRKDFYIN
;
A
#
# COMPACT_ATOMS: atom_id res chain seq x y z
N MET A 1 39.15 -70.14 46.32
CA MET A 1 39.35 -68.71 46.60
C MET A 1 39.39 -67.95 45.27
N SER A 2 38.52 -66.95 45.11
CA SER A 2 38.57 -65.76 44.23
C SER A 2 39.31 -65.82 42.88
N PHE A 3 38.66 -65.41 41.78
CA PHE A 3 38.75 -64.04 41.22
C PHE A 3 37.82 -63.84 39.98
N SER A 4 37.01 -62.77 40.06
CA SER A 4 36.39 -61.87 39.05
C SER A 4 35.95 -62.35 37.64
N PRO A 5 34.81 -61.83 37.13
CA PRO A 5 34.90 -61.11 35.86
C PRO A 5 34.22 -59.74 35.84
N GLY A 6 34.81 -58.86 35.01
CA GLY A 6 34.51 -57.45 34.89
C GLY A 6 33.18 -57.10 34.20
N LYS A 7 32.88 -55.80 34.27
CA LYS A 7 31.79 -55.11 33.59
C LYS A 7 31.73 -55.43 32.09
N VAL A 8 30.54 -55.74 31.57
CA VAL A 8 30.17 -55.57 30.16
C VAL A 8 28.98 -54.61 30.09
N PHE A 9 29.19 -53.44 29.48
CA PHE A 9 28.12 -52.51 29.13
C PHE A 9 27.55 -52.91 27.77
N LEU A 10 26.29 -53.35 27.72
CA LEU A 10 25.53 -53.46 26.48
C LEU A 10 24.66 -52.21 26.31
N LYS A 11 25.13 -51.29 25.45
CA LYS A 11 24.32 -50.23 24.85
C LYS A 11 23.35 -50.88 23.86
N VAL A 12 22.09 -51.08 24.23
CA VAL A 12 21.05 -51.48 23.29
C VAL A 12 20.39 -50.21 22.72
N LYS A 13 20.60 -49.96 21.42
CA LYS A 13 19.87 -48.94 20.66
C LYS A 13 18.42 -49.39 20.51
N ILE A 14 17.50 -48.69 21.18
CA ILE A 14 16.06 -48.80 20.94
C ILE A 14 15.78 -48.04 19.62
N GLY A 15 16.07 -48.68 18.48
CA GLY A 15 15.92 -48.09 17.15
C GLY A 15 15.13 -48.95 16.16
N ASP A 16 15.14 -50.28 16.33
CA ASP A 16 14.84 -51.15 15.19
C ASP A 16 13.61 -52.06 15.35
N MET A 17 12.94 -52.06 16.50
CA MET A 17 11.78 -52.96 16.74
C MET A 17 10.39 -52.31 16.53
N ILE A 18 10.29 -50.99 16.37
CA ILE A 18 8.98 -50.32 16.19
C ILE A 18 8.63 -50.09 14.71
N ASN A 19 9.60 -50.17 13.78
CA ASN A 19 9.39 -49.79 12.38
C ASN A 19 8.83 -50.89 11.45
N GLN A 20 8.80 -52.17 11.85
CA GLN A 20 8.34 -53.26 10.97
C GLN A 20 6.83 -53.54 11.04
N GLU A 21 6.14 -53.23 12.14
CA GLU A 21 4.70 -53.49 12.24
C GLU A 21 3.82 -52.31 11.78
N LEU A 22 4.28 -51.06 11.94
CA LEU A 22 3.54 -49.87 11.48
C LEU A 22 3.62 -49.64 9.96
N SER A 23 4.66 -50.14 9.30
CA SER A 23 4.85 -50.02 7.85
C SER A 23 3.92 -50.93 7.03
N LYS A 24 3.22 -51.89 7.65
CA LYS A 24 2.34 -52.84 6.94
C LYS A 24 0.85 -52.46 6.91
N LYS A 25 0.42 -51.36 7.56
CA LYS A 25 -1.00 -50.98 7.62
C LYS A 25 -1.36 -49.56 7.19
N ILE A 26 -0.41 -48.76 6.72
CA ILE A 26 -0.70 -47.49 6.07
C ILE A 26 0.24 -47.30 4.88
N ASN A 27 -0.25 -47.54 3.66
CA ASN A 27 0.40 -47.08 2.44
C ASN A 27 0.31 -45.54 2.38
N PHE A 28 1.09 -44.83 3.21
CA PHE A 28 1.52 -43.48 2.87
C PHE A 28 2.59 -43.62 1.81
N VAL A 29 2.17 -43.70 0.55
CA VAL A 29 3.05 -43.29 -0.55
C VAL A 29 3.27 -41.80 -0.31
N LEU A 30 4.40 -41.43 0.30
CA LEU A 30 4.89 -40.06 0.23
C LEU A 30 4.97 -39.74 -1.25
N PRO A 31 4.17 -38.78 -1.75
CA PRO A 31 4.18 -38.49 -3.17
C PRO A 31 5.60 -38.12 -3.57
N SER A 32 6.09 -38.74 -4.65
CA SER A 32 7.35 -38.37 -5.28
C SER A 32 7.37 -36.84 -5.40
N VAL A 33 8.41 -36.24 -4.81
CA VAL A 33 8.61 -34.78 -4.73
C VAL A 33 9.00 -34.21 -6.11
N ASP A 34 9.06 -35.05 -7.15
CA ASP A 34 9.39 -34.64 -8.49
C ASP A 34 8.24 -33.83 -9.08
N ASN A 35 8.43 -32.51 -9.03
CA ASN A 35 7.70 -31.45 -9.71
C ASN A 35 6.31 -31.12 -9.13
N MET A 36 6.25 -30.83 -7.83
CA MET A 36 5.11 -30.08 -7.26
C MET A 36 5.07 -28.65 -7.81
N VAL A 37 3.87 -28.12 -8.09
CA VAL A 37 3.67 -26.73 -8.55
C VAL A 37 2.58 -26.06 -7.71
N ILE A 38 2.81 -24.81 -7.29
CA ILE A 38 1.79 -23.97 -6.64
C ILE A 38 1.11 -23.12 -7.71
N SER A 39 -0.18 -23.35 -7.93
CA SER A 39 -1.03 -22.40 -8.65
C SER A 39 -1.66 -21.46 -7.64
N VAL A 40 -1.57 -20.16 -7.94
CA VAL A 40 -2.31 -19.12 -7.21
C VAL A 40 -3.13 -18.41 -8.26
N THR A 41 -4.45 -18.45 -8.09
CA THR A 41 -5.40 -17.81 -8.98
C THR A 41 -6.23 -16.80 -8.19
N ASN A 42 -6.78 -15.82 -8.90
CA ASN A 42 -7.84 -15.00 -8.32
C ASN A 42 -9.14 -15.82 -8.19
N TYR A 43 -10.17 -15.26 -7.55
CA TYR A 43 -11.47 -15.91 -7.38
C TYR A 43 -12.20 -16.28 -8.70
N LYS A 44 -11.74 -15.77 -9.85
CA LYS A 44 -12.25 -16.13 -11.19
C LYS A 44 -11.44 -17.26 -11.85
N ASN A 45 -10.56 -17.95 -11.09
CA ASN A 45 -9.63 -18.97 -11.58
C ASN A 45 -8.67 -18.47 -12.68
N LYS A 46 -8.45 -17.16 -12.80
CA LYS A 46 -7.45 -16.62 -13.72
C LYS A 46 -6.08 -16.74 -13.06
N ILE A 47 -5.13 -17.34 -13.79
CA ILE A 47 -3.73 -17.41 -13.37
C ILE A 47 -3.20 -15.99 -13.21
N LEU A 48 -2.57 -15.74 -12.06
CA LEU A 48 -1.86 -14.50 -11.82
C LEU A 48 -0.54 -14.57 -12.58
N GLU A 49 -0.51 -13.95 -13.76
CA GLU A 49 0.67 -13.86 -14.65
C GLU A 49 1.79 -12.99 -14.05
N SER A 50 1.41 -12.03 -13.20
CA SER A 50 2.32 -11.19 -12.43
C SER A 50 2.45 -11.70 -10.99
N ASN A 51 3.67 -11.71 -10.47
CA ASN A 51 3.93 -11.92 -9.04
C ASN A 51 3.60 -10.69 -8.19
N VAL A 52 3.16 -9.58 -8.79
CA VAL A 52 2.76 -8.34 -8.12
C VAL A 52 1.26 -8.15 -8.24
N ILE A 53 0.60 -7.94 -7.11
CA ILE A 53 -0.85 -7.74 -7.03
C ILE A 53 -1.11 -6.49 -6.21
N VAL A 54 -1.98 -5.63 -6.73
CA VAL A 54 -2.31 -4.34 -6.14
C VAL A 54 -3.77 -4.37 -5.68
N SER A 55 -4.02 -3.88 -4.47
CA SER A 55 -5.35 -3.60 -3.93
C SER A 55 -5.31 -2.35 -3.08
N LYS A 56 -6.47 -1.84 -2.67
CA LYS A 56 -6.57 -0.80 -1.64
C LYS A 56 -6.55 -1.45 -0.25
N THR A 57 -6.09 -0.72 0.78
CA THR A 57 -6.03 -1.23 2.16
C THR A 57 -7.39 -1.68 2.72
N ASP A 58 -8.48 -1.08 2.26
CA ASP A 58 -9.88 -1.41 2.59
C ASP A 58 -10.46 -2.54 1.72
N VAL A 59 -9.79 -2.93 0.63
CA VAL A 59 -10.24 -3.97 -0.29
C VAL A 59 -9.40 -5.24 -0.13
N PRO A 60 -9.96 -6.34 0.39
CA PRO A 60 -9.24 -7.58 0.57
C PRO A 60 -8.96 -8.29 -0.76
N LEU A 61 -7.82 -8.97 -0.84
CA LEU A 61 -7.43 -9.85 -1.93
C LEU A 61 -7.91 -11.29 -1.65
N ASN A 62 -8.60 -11.88 -2.62
CA ASN A 62 -9.05 -13.27 -2.54
C ASN A 62 -8.17 -14.16 -3.42
N PHE A 63 -7.58 -15.20 -2.82
CA PHE A 63 -6.71 -16.16 -3.47
C PHE A 63 -7.28 -17.57 -3.39
N LEU A 64 -7.16 -18.31 -4.48
CA LEU A 64 -7.27 -19.75 -4.48
C LEU A 64 -5.88 -20.35 -4.70
N ILE A 65 -5.40 -21.07 -3.68
CA ILE A 65 -4.16 -21.83 -3.72
C ILE A 65 -4.50 -23.29 -4.03
N THR A 66 -3.84 -23.85 -5.04
CA THR A 66 -3.93 -25.27 -5.38
C THR A 66 -2.54 -25.83 -5.62
N VAL A 67 -2.27 -27.02 -5.08
CA VAL A 67 -0.99 -27.72 -5.26
C VAL A 67 -1.19 -28.85 -6.26
N TYR A 68 -0.35 -28.91 -7.29
CA TYR A 68 -0.39 -29.90 -8.37
C TYR A 68 0.90 -30.72 -8.43
N ASP A 69 0.83 -31.94 -8.99
CA ASP A 69 2.01 -32.63 -9.53
C ASP A 69 2.30 -32.20 -10.98
N LYS A 70 3.44 -32.63 -11.54
CA LYS A 70 3.82 -32.38 -12.95
C LYS A 70 2.80 -32.85 -13.98
N HIS A 71 1.91 -33.76 -13.61
CA HIS A 71 0.90 -34.33 -14.49
C HIS A 71 -0.46 -33.64 -14.31
N GLY A 72 -0.55 -32.59 -13.48
CA GLY A 72 -1.77 -31.82 -13.25
C GLY A 72 -2.71 -32.42 -12.21
N LYS A 73 -2.31 -33.46 -11.48
CA LYS A 73 -3.10 -34.03 -10.38
C LYS A 73 -2.98 -33.16 -9.14
N ARG A 74 -4.10 -32.89 -8.48
CA ARG A 74 -4.12 -32.08 -7.25
C ARG A 74 -3.67 -32.87 -6.03
N PHE A 75 -2.79 -32.26 -5.23
CA PHE A 75 -2.43 -32.74 -3.90
C PHE A 75 -3.44 -32.24 -2.87
N LYS A 76 -4.17 -33.19 -2.28
CA LYS A 76 -5.16 -32.95 -1.21
C LYS A 76 -4.44 -32.81 0.13
N PHE A 77 -5.05 -32.06 1.06
CA PHE A 77 -4.52 -31.90 2.43
C PHE A 77 -3.04 -31.48 2.49
N SER A 78 -2.57 -30.73 1.49
CA SER A 78 -1.22 -30.17 1.46
C SER A 78 -1.07 -29.10 2.52
N LYS A 79 0.02 -29.15 3.28
CA LYS A 79 0.38 -28.08 4.23
C LYS A 79 0.82 -26.85 3.47
N ILE A 80 0.15 -25.73 3.73
CA ILE A 80 0.49 -24.41 3.18
C ILE A 80 0.94 -23.52 4.33
N GLU A 81 2.13 -22.96 4.19
CA GLU A 81 2.68 -21.96 5.10
C GLU A 81 2.87 -20.64 4.34
N ILE A 82 2.51 -19.51 4.95
CA ILE A 82 2.82 -18.19 4.39
C ILE A 82 3.71 -17.46 5.37
N HIS A 83 4.84 -17.01 4.84
CA HIS A 83 5.81 -16.19 5.55
C HIS A 83 5.92 -14.83 4.89
N ASN A 84 5.79 -13.77 5.67
CA ASN A 84 6.01 -12.41 5.19
C ASN A 84 7.49 -12.06 5.41
N ILE A 85 8.19 -11.67 4.35
CA ILE A 85 9.62 -11.33 4.46
C ILE A 85 9.77 -9.91 5.01
N MET A 86 9.11 -8.94 4.36
CA MET A 86 9.31 -7.52 4.65
C MET A 86 8.26 -6.66 3.95
N ALA A 87 7.74 -5.65 4.64
CA ALA A 87 6.99 -4.55 4.06
C ALA A 87 7.96 -3.45 3.63
N LYS A 88 7.84 -3.00 2.39
CA LYS A 88 8.62 -1.90 1.83
C LYS A 88 7.73 -0.80 1.29
N ASP A 89 8.16 0.43 1.44
CA ASP A 89 7.53 1.57 0.76
C ASP A 89 7.90 1.58 -0.74
N ARG A 90 7.40 2.58 -1.47
CA ARG A 90 7.58 2.68 -2.93
C ARG A 90 9.04 2.90 -3.32
N GLN A 91 9.81 3.53 -2.44
CA GLN A 91 11.24 3.77 -2.61
C GLN A 91 12.12 2.58 -2.17
N GLY A 92 11.49 1.49 -1.70
CA GLY A 92 12.19 0.26 -1.32
C GLY A 92 12.70 0.24 0.11
N ASN A 93 12.38 1.25 0.93
CA ASN A 93 12.76 1.29 2.33
C ASN A 93 11.87 0.40 3.18
N ILE A 94 12.45 -0.19 4.21
CA ILE A 94 11.74 -1.11 5.11
C ILE A 94 10.80 -0.32 6.03
N ARG A 95 9.52 -0.69 6.05
CA ARG A 95 8.48 -0.06 6.89
C ARG A 95 8.07 -0.99 8.02
N ARG A 96 8.61 -0.74 9.22
CA ARG A 96 8.28 -1.49 10.45
C ARG A 96 7.07 -0.90 11.19
N ASP A 97 6.67 0.29 10.78
CA ASP A 97 5.55 1.08 11.27
C ASP A 97 4.23 0.75 10.55
N SER A 98 4.27 -0.03 9.46
CA SER A 98 3.07 -0.49 8.77
C SER A 98 2.30 -1.54 9.56
N GLY A 99 0.98 -1.56 9.36
CA GLY A 99 0.11 -2.66 9.77
C GLY A 99 0.60 -4.02 9.29
N LYS A 100 0.21 -5.07 10.02
CA LYS A 100 0.47 -6.45 9.66
C LYS A 100 -0.68 -6.97 8.80
N LEU A 101 -0.33 -7.75 7.76
CA LEU A 101 -1.33 -8.47 6.97
C LEU A 101 -2.24 -9.32 7.87
N LYS A 102 -3.54 -9.24 7.60
CA LYS A 102 -4.55 -10.17 8.11
C LYS A 102 -4.81 -11.22 7.05
N ILE A 103 -4.68 -12.49 7.42
CA ILE A 103 -4.89 -13.63 6.53
C ILE A 103 -6.02 -14.47 7.10
N GLU A 104 -7.10 -14.59 6.35
CA GLU A 104 -8.24 -15.44 6.68
C GLU A 104 -8.22 -16.68 5.79
N ASP A 105 -8.16 -17.84 6.42
CA ASP A 105 -8.46 -19.11 5.77
C ASP A 105 -9.98 -19.30 5.72
N VAL A 106 -10.55 -19.00 4.56
CA VAL A 106 -11.98 -19.13 4.29
C VAL A 106 -12.40 -20.60 4.27
N THR A 107 -11.50 -21.49 3.87
CA THR A 107 -11.77 -22.92 3.69
C THR A 107 -11.98 -23.60 5.03
N ASN A 108 -11.10 -23.31 5.98
CA ASN A 108 -11.11 -23.93 7.31
C ASN A 108 -11.63 -22.98 8.41
N LYS A 109 -12.12 -21.79 8.05
CA LYS A 109 -12.68 -20.78 8.95
C LYS A 109 -11.72 -20.37 10.08
N LYS A 110 -10.48 -20.02 9.72
CA LYS A 110 -9.45 -19.57 10.67
C LYS A 110 -8.92 -18.20 10.28
N SER A 111 -8.57 -17.38 11.27
CA SER A 111 -7.99 -16.06 11.04
C SER A 111 -6.61 -15.95 11.69
N PHE A 112 -5.68 -15.33 10.98
CA PHE A 112 -4.29 -15.16 11.36
C PHE A 112 -3.88 -13.69 11.18
N SER A 113 -2.97 -13.23 12.04
CA SER A 113 -2.37 -11.90 11.94
C SER A 113 -0.86 -12.01 12.15
N GLY A 114 -0.10 -11.26 11.35
CA GLY A 114 1.36 -11.24 11.43
C GLY A 114 2.04 -12.17 10.45
N ASN A 115 3.20 -12.69 10.84
CA ASN A 115 4.20 -13.16 9.88
C ASN A 115 4.12 -14.65 9.56
N ASN A 116 3.30 -15.41 10.28
CA ASN A 116 3.22 -16.85 10.15
C ASN A 116 1.76 -17.30 10.01
N PHE A 117 1.45 -17.85 8.85
CA PHE A 117 0.21 -18.56 8.57
C PHE A 117 0.54 -20.02 8.31
N SER A 118 -0.30 -20.94 8.79
CA SER A 118 -0.20 -22.36 8.45
C SER A 118 -1.60 -22.96 8.37
N SER A 119 -1.91 -23.59 7.23
CA SER A 119 -3.16 -24.34 7.07
C SER A 119 -3.02 -25.49 6.07
N LEU A 120 -4.13 -26.18 5.80
CA LEU A 120 -4.20 -27.32 4.89
C LEU A 120 -5.18 -27.02 3.75
N THR A 121 -4.84 -27.44 2.53
CA THR A 121 -5.83 -27.50 1.45
C THR A 121 -6.93 -28.51 1.78
N ASP A 122 -8.13 -28.32 1.23
CA ASP A 122 -9.27 -29.23 1.44
C ASP A 122 -9.14 -30.58 0.71
N LYS A 123 -10.23 -31.37 0.76
CA LYS A 123 -10.38 -32.66 0.05
C LYS A 123 -10.31 -32.55 -1.49
N ASN A 124 -10.40 -31.34 -2.03
CA ASN A 124 -10.29 -31.03 -3.46
C ASN A 124 -8.91 -30.48 -3.83
N GLY A 125 -8.00 -30.32 -2.86
CA GLY A 125 -6.67 -29.74 -3.04
C GLY A 125 -6.66 -28.21 -3.08
N ASN A 126 -7.72 -27.56 -2.59
CA ASN A 126 -7.92 -26.12 -2.65
C ASN A 126 -7.79 -25.46 -1.28
N LEU A 127 -7.18 -24.28 -1.24
CA LEU A 127 -7.18 -23.40 -0.07
C LEU A 127 -7.56 -21.98 -0.52
N ASN A 128 -8.76 -21.56 -0.14
CA ASN A 128 -9.25 -20.20 -0.31
C ASN A 128 -8.73 -19.32 0.84
N LEU A 129 -8.03 -18.25 0.48
CA LEU A 129 -7.53 -17.24 1.40
C LEU A 129 -8.12 -15.87 1.08
N ARG A 130 -8.35 -15.09 2.12
CA ARG A 130 -8.63 -13.66 2.03
C ARG A 130 -7.54 -12.92 2.78
N ILE A 131 -6.77 -12.10 2.08
CA ILE A 131 -5.64 -11.34 2.63
C ILE A 131 -5.97 -9.85 2.55
N SER A 132 -5.76 -9.12 3.64
CA SER A 132 -6.00 -7.67 3.73
C SER A 132 -4.93 -6.98 4.56
N ASP A 133 -4.80 -5.67 4.39
CA ASP A 133 -3.95 -4.82 5.23
C ASP A 133 -4.71 -3.58 5.70
N PRO A 134 -5.72 -3.74 6.59
CA PRO A 134 -6.61 -2.65 6.97
C PRO A 134 -5.93 -1.55 7.78
N PHE A 135 -4.73 -1.80 8.29
CA PHE A 135 -3.90 -0.83 9.01
C PHE A 135 -2.60 -0.54 8.26
N GLY A 136 -2.54 -0.91 6.98
CA GLY A 136 -1.41 -0.65 6.11
C GLY A 136 -1.28 0.84 5.81
N ILE A 137 -0.04 1.30 5.65
CA ILE A 137 0.26 2.71 5.36
C ILE A 137 0.67 2.94 3.90
N GLY A 138 0.43 1.98 3.01
CA GLY A 138 0.79 2.08 1.59
C GLY A 138 2.07 1.33 1.25
N VAL A 139 2.12 0.02 1.48
CA VAL A 139 3.35 -0.78 1.36
C VAL A 139 3.21 -1.95 0.40
N CYS A 140 4.35 -2.40 -0.11
CA CYS A 140 4.53 -3.69 -0.78
C CYS A 140 5.04 -4.71 0.23
N THR A 141 4.21 -5.71 0.56
CA THR A 141 4.61 -6.83 1.41
C THR A 141 4.92 -8.05 0.53
N THR A 142 6.18 -8.48 0.57
CA THR A 142 6.59 -9.73 -0.07
C THR A 142 6.22 -10.93 0.80
N ILE A 143 5.44 -11.85 0.24
CA ILE A 143 5.06 -13.12 0.86
C ILE A 143 5.68 -14.31 0.14
N ASN A 144 6.04 -15.34 0.90
CA ASN A 144 6.42 -16.65 0.41
C ASN A 144 5.35 -17.66 0.79
N ILE A 145 4.71 -18.26 -0.20
CA ILE A 145 3.75 -19.36 -0.04
C ILE A 145 4.54 -20.66 -0.19
N VAL A 146 4.62 -21.45 0.86
CA VAL A 146 5.37 -22.70 0.92
C VAL A 146 4.40 -23.87 1.00
N ALA A 147 4.46 -24.80 0.05
CA ALA A 147 3.66 -26.01 0.04
C ALA A 147 4.51 -27.23 0.43
N ASN A 148 4.09 -27.95 1.46
CA ASN A 148 4.72 -29.17 1.98
C ASN A 148 6.22 -29.05 2.27
N LYS A 149 6.74 -27.82 2.45
CA LYS A 149 8.18 -27.50 2.57
C LYS A 149 9.04 -27.72 1.31
N TYR A 150 8.44 -28.15 0.20
CA TYR A 150 9.18 -28.51 -1.02
C TYR A 150 9.11 -27.44 -2.09
N VAL A 151 8.00 -26.71 -2.18
CA VAL A 151 7.77 -25.71 -3.23
C VAL A 151 7.48 -24.37 -2.59
N THR A 152 8.13 -23.33 -3.11
CA THR A 152 7.90 -21.95 -2.68
C THR A 152 7.46 -21.11 -3.86
N LYS A 153 6.41 -20.31 -3.68
CA LYS A 153 6.00 -19.26 -4.61
C LYS A 153 6.08 -17.91 -3.91
N LYS A 154 6.87 -17.01 -4.48
CA LYS A 154 7.05 -15.64 -4.00
C LYS A 154 6.05 -14.70 -4.67
N MET A 155 5.40 -13.84 -3.90
CA MET A 155 4.47 -12.83 -4.38
C MET A 155 4.69 -11.51 -3.66
N ASN A 156 4.35 -10.42 -4.32
CA ASN A 156 4.36 -9.06 -3.79
C ASN A 156 2.92 -8.56 -3.74
N LEU A 157 2.45 -8.26 -2.53
CA LEU A 157 1.12 -7.71 -2.30
C LEU A 157 1.26 -6.23 -1.96
N ILE A 158 0.76 -5.37 -2.84
CA ILE A 158 0.73 -3.92 -2.65
C ILE A 158 -0.67 -3.55 -2.17
N PHE A 159 -0.76 -2.96 -0.98
CA PHE A 159 -1.97 -2.34 -0.48
C PHE A 159 -1.78 -0.82 -0.52
N THR A 160 -2.48 -0.14 -1.42
CA THR A 160 -2.36 1.31 -1.63
C THR A 160 -3.21 2.09 -0.63
N VAL A 161 -2.74 3.27 -0.21
CA VAL A 161 -3.50 4.21 0.65
C VAL A 161 -3.96 5.44 -0.11
N GLU A 162 -5.08 6.02 0.31
CA GLU A 162 -5.68 7.20 -0.33
C GLU A 162 -4.86 8.48 -0.08
N THR A 163 -4.12 8.53 1.03
CA THR A 163 -3.32 9.70 1.43
C THR A 163 -1.96 9.83 0.74
N SER A 164 -1.67 8.98 -0.23
CA SER A 164 -0.44 9.04 -1.04
C SER A 164 -0.80 9.05 -2.53
N PRO A 165 -0.11 9.86 -3.35
CA PRO A 165 -0.35 9.89 -4.79
C PRO A 165 0.19 8.66 -5.51
N ASN A 166 -0.44 8.31 -6.63
CA ASN A 166 0.03 7.20 -7.46
C ASN A 166 1.11 7.64 -8.46
N THR A 167 2.26 8.06 -7.94
CA THR A 167 3.40 8.56 -8.71
C THR A 167 4.69 7.89 -8.26
N ILE A 168 5.65 7.71 -9.16
CA ILE A 168 6.97 7.15 -8.83
C ILE A 168 7.72 7.99 -7.79
N HIS A 169 7.34 9.26 -7.65
CA HIS A 169 7.92 10.22 -6.73
C HIS A 169 7.38 10.14 -5.29
N ALA A 170 6.31 9.37 -5.07
CA ALA A 170 5.70 9.19 -3.75
C ALA A 170 6.54 8.25 -2.89
N GLN A 171 6.57 8.50 -1.58
CA GLN A 171 7.22 7.61 -0.63
C GLN A 171 6.43 6.30 -0.52
N MET A 172 5.10 6.37 -0.40
CA MET A 172 4.24 5.21 -0.20
C MET A 172 3.51 4.80 -1.49
N TYR A 173 3.00 3.56 -1.52
CA TYR A 173 2.09 3.13 -2.56
C TYR A 173 0.72 3.75 -2.34
N GLY A 174 0.31 4.56 -3.31
CA GLY A 174 -0.81 5.46 -3.18
C GLY A 174 -1.88 5.28 -4.25
N HIS A 175 -3.08 5.80 -3.97
CA HIS A 175 -4.16 5.95 -4.92
C HIS A 175 -4.97 7.25 -4.72
N MET A 176 -4.32 8.28 -4.16
CA MET A 176 -4.89 9.63 -4.03
C MET A 176 -5.46 10.09 -5.37
N VAL A 177 -6.61 10.75 -5.31
CA VAL A 177 -7.21 11.38 -6.48
C VAL A 177 -6.31 12.52 -6.94
N ASP A 178 -5.91 12.54 -8.22
CA ASP A 178 -4.99 13.58 -8.71
C ASP A 178 -5.67 14.95 -8.87
N TYR A 179 -6.98 14.99 -9.13
CA TYR A 179 -7.70 16.23 -9.35
C TYR A 179 -9.19 16.16 -8.97
N ILE A 180 -9.77 17.31 -8.66
CA ILE A 180 -11.20 17.47 -8.40
C ILE A 180 -11.78 18.48 -9.40
N TRP A 181 -12.94 18.14 -9.98
CA TRP A 181 -13.66 19.04 -10.87
C TRP A 181 -14.74 19.80 -10.13
N LEU A 182 -14.76 21.11 -10.28
CA LEU A 182 -15.86 21.95 -9.81
C LEU A 182 -16.14 23.07 -10.79
N HIS A 183 -17.41 23.22 -11.19
CA HIS A 183 -17.87 24.29 -12.10
C HIS A 183 -17.03 24.43 -13.39
N GLY A 184 -16.54 23.31 -13.94
CA GLY A 184 -15.71 23.30 -15.14
C GLY A 184 -14.26 23.75 -14.92
N ILE A 185 -13.80 23.78 -13.67
CA ILE A 185 -12.41 24.01 -13.28
C ILE A 185 -11.87 22.71 -12.70
N LYS A 186 -10.71 22.28 -13.21
CA LYS A 186 -9.96 21.14 -12.68
C LYS A 186 -8.96 21.69 -11.67
N TYR A 187 -9.08 21.28 -10.41
CA TYR A 187 -8.12 21.59 -9.35
C TYR A 187 -7.19 20.39 -9.22
N GLU A 188 -5.88 20.61 -9.31
CA GLU A 188 -4.89 19.57 -9.06
C GLU A 188 -4.59 19.45 -7.56
N ARG A 189 -4.27 18.23 -7.13
CA ARG A 189 -3.80 17.98 -5.77
C ARG A 189 -2.53 18.79 -5.45
N PRO A 190 -2.19 18.95 -4.16
CA PRO A 190 -0.88 19.47 -3.78
C PRO A 190 0.25 18.65 -4.41
N THR A 191 1.36 19.30 -4.73
CA THR A 191 2.53 18.63 -5.32
C THR A 191 3.48 18.11 -4.24
N LEU A 192 4.11 16.97 -4.51
CA LEU A 192 5.22 16.50 -3.70
C LEU A 192 6.47 17.35 -3.95
N MET A 193 7.35 17.43 -2.96
CA MET A 193 8.67 18.07 -3.05
C MET A 193 9.56 17.41 -4.11
N SER A 194 9.41 16.10 -4.30
CA SER A 194 10.10 15.30 -5.32
C SER A 194 9.56 15.52 -6.74
N GLU A 195 8.33 16.02 -6.88
CA GLU A 195 7.72 16.36 -8.17
C GLU A 195 8.07 17.79 -8.59
N ARG A 196 8.08 18.73 -7.63
CA ARG A 196 8.52 20.11 -7.82
C ARG A 196 9.16 20.61 -6.53
N THR A 197 10.40 21.06 -6.63
CA THR A 197 11.09 21.73 -5.51
C THR A 197 10.33 23.00 -5.14
N GLY A 198 9.82 23.04 -3.91
CA GLY A 198 9.22 24.22 -3.31
C GLY A 198 10.16 24.94 -2.34
N ASP A 199 9.66 26.01 -1.74
CA ASP A 199 10.39 26.85 -0.77
C ASP A 199 10.50 26.20 0.61
N GLN A 200 9.59 25.27 0.93
CA GLN A 200 9.60 24.53 2.19
C GLN A 200 9.01 23.13 2.01
N VAL A 201 9.64 22.15 2.66
CA VAL A 201 9.09 20.81 2.80
C VAL A 201 8.17 20.72 4.02
N TYR A 202 7.12 19.94 3.89
CA TYR A 202 6.32 19.50 5.03
C TYR A 202 6.06 18.02 4.96
N HIS A 203 6.52 17.36 6.00
CA HIS A 203 6.37 15.93 6.20
C HIS A 203 5.00 15.65 6.78
N TYR A 204 4.14 14.97 6.02
CA TYR A 204 2.82 14.59 6.49
C TYR A 204 2.29 13.36 5.78
N LEU A 205 1.69 12.46 6.56
CA LEU A 205 1.13 11.19 6.07
C LEU A 205 2.14 10.37 5.25
N ASN A 206 3.40 10.35 5.72
CA ASN A 206 4.55 9.67 5.09
C ASN A 206 5.01 10.26 3.75
N GLU A 207 4.50 11.42 3.36
CA GLU A 207 4.89 12.10 2.12
C GLU A 207 5.53 13.46 2.43
N ASP A 208 6.38 13.89 1.50
CA ASP A 208 7.08 15.18 1.55
C ASP A 208 6.40 16.14 0.58
N TRP A 209 5.58 17.03 1.12
CA TRP A 209 4.79 17.96 0.34
C TRP A 209 5.52 19.30 0.17
N ALA A 210 5.38 19.91 -1.01
CA ALA A 210 6.00 21.20 -1.31
C ALA A 210 5.06 22.36 -0.94
N LYS A 211 5.63 23.39 -0.31
CA LYS A 211 5.00 24.69 -0.12
C LYS A 211 5.79 25.77 -0.86
N PHE A 212 5.11 26.87 -1.19
CA PHE A 212 5.66 27.91 -2.06
C PHE A 212 5.38 29.30 -1.49
N THR A 213 6.34 30.20 -1.72
CA THR A 213 6.10 31.63 -1.85
C THR A 213 5.16 31.89 -3.02
N TRP A 214 4.50 33.04 -3.05
CA TRP A 214 3.50 33.30 -4.06
C TRP A 214 4.09 33.31 -5.49
N ASP A 215 5.26 33.93 -5.67
CA ASP A 215 5.91 34.03 -6.98
C ASP A 215 6.31 32.65 -7.51
N ASN A 216 6.90 31.80 -6.66
CA ASN A 216 7.26 30.44 -7.02
C ASN A 216 6.04 29.55 -7.27
N ALA A 217 4.93 29.77 -6.56
CA ALA A 217 3.66 29.08 -6.82
C ALA A 217 3.10 29.45 -8.21
N ASN A 218 3.14 30.73 -8.55
CA ASN A 218 2.69 31.24 -9.84
C ASN A 218 3.56 30.75 -10.99
N GLU A 219 4.88 30.73 -10.81
CA GLU A 219 5.82 30.15 -11.77
C GLU A 219 5.58 28.66 -11.95
N TYR A 220 5.42 27.92 -10.85
CA TYR A 220 5.14 26.49 -10.90
C TYR A 220 3.87 26.19 -11.70
N CYS A 221 2.73 26.81 -11.37
CA CYS A 221 1.50 26.54 -12.12
C CYS A 221 1.66 26.87 -13.61
N LYS A 222 2.31 27.98 -13.97
CA LYS A 222 2.58 28.32 -15.38
C LYS A 222 3.47 27.29 -16.08
N SER A 223 4.48 26.74 -15.39
CA SER A 223 5.41 25.74 -15.96
C SER A 223 4.73 24.45 -16.40
N ILE A 224 3.55 24.15 -15.82
CA ILE A 224 2.73 22.99 -16.17
C ILE A 224 1.50 23.38 -17.01
N ASN A 225 1.46 24.59 -17.59
CA ASN A 225 0.31 25.15 -18.32
C ASN A 225 -0.99 25.23 -17.49
N HIS A 226 -0.84 25.56 -16.21
CA HIS A 226 -1.94 25.82 -15.28
C HIS A 226 -1.88 27.25 -14.75
N PHE A 227 -2.86 27.61 -13.93
CA PHE A 227 -2.96 28.91 -13.27
C PHE A 227 -3.20 28.75 -11.77
N LEU A 228 -2.83 29.78 -10.99
CA LEU A 228 -3.35 29.92 -9.63
C LEU A 228 -4.86 30.26 -9.70
N PRO A 229 -5.70 29.70 -8.82
CA PRO A 229 -7.12 30.03 -8.76
C PRO A 229 -7.33 31.47 -8.30
N SER A 230 -8.35 32.14 -8.82
CA SER A 230 -8.83 33.40 -8.22
C SER A 230 -9.39 33.15 -6.82
N ARG A 231 -9.49 34.23 -6.05
CA ARG A 231 -10.14 34.22 -4.74
C ARG A 231 -11.55 33.63 -4.80
N GLU A 232 -12.35 34.02 -5.79
CA GLU A 232 -13.74 33.58 -5.93
C GLU A 232 -13.82 32.09 -6.30
N GLU A 233 -12.94 31.62 -7.19
CA GLU A 233 -12.85 30.20 -7.58
C GLU A 233 -12.41 29.32 -6.41
N LEU A 234 -11.41 29.75 -5.64
CA LEU A 234 -10.93 28.97 -4.51
C LEU A 234 -11.92 29.02 -3.34
N ALA A 235 -12.63 30.13 -3.14
CA ALA A 235 -13.67 30.24 -2.11
C ALA A 235 -14.86 29.34 -2.43
N SER A 236 -15.29 29.31 -3.71
CA SER A 236 -16.33 28.36 -4.16
C SER A 236 -15.89 26.92 -3.94
N PHE A 237 -14.64 26.58 -4.26
CA PHE A 237 -14.10 25.25 -4.01
C PHE A 237 -14.08 24.90 -2.52
N ASN A 238 -13.55 25.78 -1.67
CA ASN A 238 -13.50 25.54 -0.24
C ASN A 238 -14.90 25.41 0.41
N SER A 239 -15.90 26.15 -0.09
CA SER A 239 -17.28 26.05 0.43
C SER A 239 -17.93 24.68 0.26
N LEU A 240 -17.42 23.87 -0.69
CA LEU A 240 -17.88 22.49 -0.94
C LEU A 240 -16.86 21.45 -0.47
N HIS A 241 -15.60 21.85 -0.31
CA HIS A 241 -14.48 20.99 0.06
C HIS A 241 -13.65 21.64 1.18
N SER A 242 -14.06 21.40 2.42
CA SER A 242 -13.26 21.79 3.58
C SER A 242 -11.93 21.02 3.61
N GLY A 243 -10.96 21.48 4.39
CA GLY A 243 -9.70 20.75 4.56
C GLY A 243 -9.87 19.32 5.09
N GLU A 244 -10.86 19.11 5.96
CA GLU A 244 -11.20 17.78 6.50
C GLU A 244 -11.87 16.88 5.46
N ASP A 245 -12.77 17.44 4.64
CA ASP A 245 -13.40 16.74 3.51
C ASP A 245 -12.34 16.29 2.49
N LEU A 246 -11.45 17.20 2.11
CA LEU A 246 -10.35 16.94 1.19
C LEU A 246 -9.44 15.80 1.67
N LEU A 247 -9.11 15.77 2.95
CA LEU A 247 -8.29 14.71 3.51
C LEU A 247 -9.04 13.37 3.57
N SER A 248 -10.28 13.38 4.04
CA SER A 248 -11.05 12.15 4.30
C SER A 248 -11.62 11.47 3.06
N ASN A 249 -11.99 12.23 2.04
CA ASN A 249 -12.66 11.71 0.84
C ASN A 249 -11.78 11.70 -0.41
N TYR A 250 -10.63 12.39 -0.38
CA TYR A 250 -9.73 12.50 -1.53
C TYR A 250 -8.26 12.28 -1.17
N GLY A 251 -7.91 12.19 0.12
CA GLY A 251 -6.55 12.01 0.61
C GLY A 251 -5.68 13.28 0.57
N TRP A 252 -6.22 14.42 0.16
CA TRP A 252 -5.44 15.64 -0.01
C TRP A 252 -5.07 16.25 1.34
N PRO A 253 -3.79 16.56 1.61
CA PRO A 253 -3.31 16.94 2.94
C PRO A 253 -3.59 18.41 3.29
N ILE A 254 -4.77 18.93 2.99
CA ILE A 254 -5.11 20.37 3.12
C ILE A 254 -5.65 20.69 4.50
N ILE A 255 -4.85 20.40 5.52
CA ILE A 255 -5.23 20.57 6.92
C ILE A 255 -4.06 21.14 7.73
N GLN A 256 -4.33 21.66 8.93
CA GLN A 256 -3.30 22.16 9.85
C GLN A 256 -2.37 23.18 9.15
N ARG A 257 -1.07 22.88 9.01
CA ARG A 257 -0.07 23.79 8.41
C ARG A 257 -0.18 23.91 6.87
N TYR A 258 -1.02 23.08 6.25
CA TYR A 258 -1.33 23.04 4.81
C TYR A 258 -2.66 23.67 4.44
N SER A 259 -3.45 24.08 5.43
CA SER A 259 -4.78 24.65 5.23
C SER A 259 -4.78 25.94 4.40
N ARG A 260 -3.69 26.70 4.42
CA ARG A 260 -3.58 27.97 3.68
C ARG A 260 -3.16 27.71 2.24
N VAL A 261 -4.00 28.14 1.30
CA VAL A 261 -3.79 27.94 -0.15
C VAL A 261 -3.80 29.29 -0.87
N TRP A 262 -2.78 29.52 -1.72
CA TRP A 262 -2.63 30.75 -2.48
C TRP A 262 -3.73 30.97 -3.52
N THR A 263 -4.08 32.24 -3.73
CA THR A 263 -4.89 32.70 -4.87
C THR A 263 -4.05 33.58 -5.79
N LYS A 264 -4.46 33.79 -7.04
CA LYS A 264 -3.83 34.78 -7.93
C LYS A 264 -4.19 36.24 -7.62
N THR A 265 -5.20 36.47 -6.77
CA THR A 265 -5.76 37.81 -6.53
C THR A 265 -4.79 38.66 -5.70
N SER A 266 -4.71 39.96 -6.02
CA SER A 266 -3.83 40.88 -5.33
C SER A 266 -4.48 42.22 -5.02
N ILE A 267 -3.91 42.94 -4.06
CA ILE A 267 -4.34 44.28 -3.68
C ILE A 267 -3.12 45.11 -3.30
N VAL A 268 -3.10 46.37 -3.74
CA VAL A 268 -2.18 47.38 -3.20
C VAL A 268 -2.88 48.00 -2.00
N ASP A 269 -2.30 47.88 -0.82
CA ASP A 269 -2.86 48.51 0.36
C ASP A 269 -2.55 50.01 0.34
N ARG A 270 -3.49 50.84 0.81
CA ARG A 270 -3.30 52.31 0.83
C ARG A 270 -2.22 52.72 1.83
N TYR A 271 -1.96 51.89 2.84
CA TYR A 271 -1.03 52.19 3.94
C TYR A 271 0.25 51.34 3.89
N PHE A 272 0.31 50.33 3.03
CA PHE A 272 1.49 49.50 2.82
C PHE A 272 1.87 49.50 1.33
N PRO A 273 3.09 49.93 0.98
CA PRO A 273 3.53 49.96 -0.42
C PRO A 273 3.72 48.55 -1.01
N GLU A 274 3.68 47.50 -0.20
CA GLU A 274 3.84 46.12 -0.63
C GLU A 274 2.57 45.56 -1.27
N LEU A 275 2.75 44.87 -2.40
CA LEU A 275 1.68 44.19 -3.12
C LEU A 275 1.24 42.94 -2.34
N LEU A 276 0.09 43.02 -1.68
CA LEU A 276 -0.46 41.90 -0.91
C LEU A 276 -1.16 40.90 -1.83
N ARG A 277 -1.10 39.63 -1.42
CA ARG A 277 -1.79 38.50 -2.06
C ARG A 277 -2.85 37.95 -1.13
N PHE A 278 -3.84 37.28 -1.70
CA PHE A 278 -4.86 36.58 -0.91
C PHE A 278 -4.57 35.09 -0.82
N TYR A 279 -4.87 34.52 0.35
CA TYR A 279 -4.97 33.07 0.55
C TYR A 279 -6.33 32.73 1.16
N ILE A 280 -6.70 31.46 1.07
CA ILE A 280 -7.86 30.90 1.79
C ILE A 280 -7.35 29.88 2.79
N ASP A 281 -7.80 29.98 4.03
CA ASP A 281 -7.54 28.97 5.06
C ASP A 281 -8.65 27.92 5.05
N PHE A 282 -8.34 26.73 4.51
CA PHE A 282 -9.28 25.62 4.36
C PHE A 282 -9.77 25.03 5.69
N LYS A 283 -9.21 25.46 6.83
CA LYS A 283 -9.70 25.07 8.16
C LYS A 283 -11.00 25.78 8.52
N ASN A 284 -11.17 27.04 8.11
CA ASN A 284 -12.29 27.89 8.52
C ASN A 284 -12.97 28.64 7.37
N GLY A 285 -12.42 28.57 6.16
CA GLY A 285 -12.89 29.25 4.96
C GLY A 285 -12.59 30.74 4.91
N ASN A 286 -11.76 31.26 5.84
CA ASN A 286 -11.39 32.66 5.87
C ASN A 286 -10.54 33.02 4.65
N ILE A 287 -10.80 34.20 4.10
CA ILE A 287 -10.00 34.81 3.07
C ILE A 287 -9.17 35.92 3.71
N GLU A 288 -7.86 35.79 3.65
CA GLU A 288 -6.94 36.70 4.32
C GLU A 288 -5.85 37.20 3.38
N LYS A 289 -5.21 38.31 3.75
CA LYS A 289 -4.09 38.88 3.01
C LYS A 289 -2.77 38.37 3.59
N ALA A 290 -1.78 38.18 2.75
CA ALA A 290 -0.42 37.86 3.14
C ALA A 290 0.59 38.55 2.21
N ILE A 291 1.81 38.75 2.71
CA ILE A 291 2.92 39.21 1.88
C ILE A 291 3.38 38.07 0.97
N PRO A 292 3.85 38.34 -0.26
CA PRO A 292 4.23 37.30 -1.23
C PRO A 292 5.30 36.31 -0.74
N SER A 293 6.14 36.72 0.22
CA SER A 293 7.20 35.89 0.82
C SER A 293 6.71 34.88 1.87
N ASN A 294 5.44 34.93 2.28
CA ASN A 294 4.85 33.86 3.08
C ASN A 294 4.87 32.53 2.30
N ILE A 295 4.89 31.40 3.01
CA ILE A 295 4.99 30.07 2.39
C ILE A 295 3.71 29.27 2.64
N PHE A 296 2.94 29.02 1.59
CA PHE A 296 1.65 28.34 1.64
C PHE A 296 1.54 27.23 0.60
N THR A 297 0.47 26.45 0.70
CA THR A 297 0.16 25.39 -0.27
C THR A 297 -0.36 26.01 -1.57
N VAL A 298 -0.25 25.26 -2.67
CA VAL A 298 -0.74 25.66 -3.98
C VAL A 298 -1.70 24.60 -4.53
N PHE A 299 -2.79 25.09 -5.12
CA PHE A 299 -3.53 24.35 -6.13
C PHE A 299 -3.28 25.02 -7.47
N CYS A 300 -2.97 24.22 -8.47
CA CYS A 300 -2.94 24.68 -9.86
C CYS A 300 -4.25 24.26 -10.53
N ILE A 301 -4.78 25.13 -11.38
CA ILE A 301 -6.06 24.92 -12.05
C ILE A 301 -5.96 25.01 -13.58
N ILE A 302 -6.82 24.25 -14.27
CA ILE A 302 -7.15 24.43 -15.70
C ILE A 302 -8.65 24.65 -15.83
N LYS A 303 -9.08 25.55 -16.71
CA LYS A 303 -10.50 25.79 -17.02
C LYS A 303 -10.93 25.03 -18.26
N ARG A 304 -12.19 24.58 -18.30
CA ARG A 304 -12.75 23.76 -19.40
C ARG A 304 -12.52 24.34 -20.81
N LYS A 305 -12.44 25.67 -20.95
CA LYS A 305 -12.18 26.34 -22.23
C LYS A 305 -10.75 26.16 -22.73
N ASP A 306 -9.81 25.89 -21.84
CA ASP A 306 -8.38 25.80 -22.14
C ASP A 306 -7.94 24.38 -22.55
N PHE A 307 -8.82 23.38 -22.42
CA PHE A 307 -8.53 21.99 -22.83
C PHE A 307 -8.51 21.77 -24.35
N TYR A 308 -9.07 22.70 -25.13
CA TYR A 308 -9.23 22.59 -26.58
C TYR A 308 -8.16 23.36 -27.38
N ILE A 309 -7.14 23.90 -26.73
CA ILE A 309 -6.11 24.76 -27.37
C ILE A 309 -4.78 24.01 -27.57
N ASN A 310 -4.70 22.71 -27.25
CA ASN A 310 -3.52 21.86 -27.52
C ASN A 310 -3.82 20.82 -28.59
#